data_AF-A0A7T7CF71-F1
#
_entry.id   AF-A0A7T7CF71-F1
#
_cell.length_a   1.000
_cell.length_b   1.000
_cell.length_c   1.000
_cell.angle_alpha   90.00
_cell.angle_beta   90.00
_cell.angle_gamma   90.00
#
_symmetry.space_group_name_H-M   'P 1'
#
loop_
_entity.id
_entity.type
_entity.pdbx_description
1 polymer ?
#
loop_
_entity_poly.entity_id
_entity_poly.type
_entity_poly.pdbx_seq_one_letter_code
_entity_poly.pdbx_strand_id
1 'polypeptide(L)' 'MQLGVRAIWNGFKILIVFAGCTAMFYYGILFVVDEYQGDERFEEPEGNAIKVFDQDSGEDFSFRERLMYLWIRGE' A
#
# COMPACT_ATOMS: atom_id res chain seq x y z
N MET A 1 20.20 -14.62 37.52
CA MET A 1 20.63 -13.64 36.49
C MET A 1 20.95 -14.27 35.12
N GLN A 2 21.36 -15.54 35.01
CA GLN A 2 21.77 -16.14 33.72
C GLN A 2 20.63 -16.48 32.74
N LEU A 3 19.38 -16.62 33.20
CA LEU A 3 18.24 -16.92 32.33
C LEU A 3 17.93 -15.76 31.36
N GLY A 4 18.01 -14.51 31.85
CA GLY A 4 17.72 -13.32 31.04
C GLY A 4 18.72 -13.12 29.90
N VAL A 5 20.01 -13.35 30.16
CA VAL A 5 21.08 -13.23 29.15
C VAL A 5 20.86 -14.22 28.00
N ARG A 6 20.46 -15.46 28.31
CA ARG A 6 20.16 -16.48 27.28
C ARG A 6 18.93 -16.13 26.46
N ALA A 7 17.89 -15.57 27.10
CA ALA A 7 16.68 -15.13 26.40
C ALA A 7 16.97 -13.97 25.43
N ILE A 8 17.75 -12.98 25.87
CA ILE A 8 18.19 -11.85 25.03
C ILE A 8 19.03 -12.35 23.84
N TRP A 9 19.94 -13.30 24.08
CA TRP A 9 20.77 -13.87 23.03
C TRP A 9 19.95 -14.61 21.96
N ASN A 10 18.93 -15.38 22.38
CA ASN A 10 18.02 -16.04 21.46
C ASN A 10 17.15 -15.04 20.69
N GLY A 11 16.63 -14.01 21.36
CA GLY A 11 15.89 -12.92 20.71
C GLY A 11 16.72 -12.17 19.67
N PHE A 12 17.99 -11.91 19.96
CA PHE A 12 18.91 -11.25 19.03
C PHE A 12 19.16 -12.09 17.77
N LYS A 13 19.31 -13.41 17.91
CA LYS A 13 19.41 -14.32 16.77
C LYS A 13 18.16 -14.27 15.88
N ILE A 14 16.98 -14.29 16.49
CA ILE A 14 15.70 -14.19 15.77
C ILE A 14 15.62 -12.85 15.04
N LEU A 15 16.06 -11.76 15.66
CA LEU A 15 16.07 -10.43 15.06
C LEU A 15 17.00 -10.36 13.83
N ILE A 16 18.18 -11.00 13.87
CA ILE A 16 19.07 -11.07 12.71
C ILE A 16 18.42 -11.84 11.56
N VAL A 17 17.82 -13.00 11.83
CA VAL A 17 17.15 -13.81 10.79
C VAL A 17 15.96 -13.04 10.21
N PHE A 18 15.18 -12.37 11.07
CA PHE A 18 14.06 -11.54 10.66
C PHE A 18 14.53 -10.38 9.76
N ALA A 19 15.51 -9.59 10.22
CA ALA A 19 16.04 -8.47 9.46
C ALA A 19 16.64 -8.91 8.11
N GLY A 20 17.37 -10.03 8.10
CA GLY A 20 17.90 -10.62 6.86
C GLY A 20 16.81 -11.06 5.90
N CYS A 21 15.76 -11.70 6.41
CA CYS A 21 14.57 -12.09 5.63
C CYS A 21 13.87 -10.84 5.06
N THR A 22 13.60 -9.83 5.89
CA THR A 22 12.99 -8.56 5.45
C THR A 22 13.81 -7.87 4.38
N ALA A 23 15.13 -7.81 4.54
CA ALA A 23 16.03 -7.22 3.54
C ALA A 23 16.01 -8.02 2.23
N MET A 24 16.06 -9.36 2.29
CA MET A 24 15.98 -10.22 1.10
C MET A 24 14.67 -9.98 0.33
N PHE A 25 13.53 -9.90 1.02
CA PHE A 25 12.26 -9.60 0.38
C PHE A 25 12.20 -8.19 -0.19
N TYR A 26 12.71 -7.19 0.54
CA TYR A 26 12.73 -5.80 0.06
C TYR A 26 13.50 -5.67 -1.25
N TYR A 27 14.73 -6.21 -1.31
CA TYR A 27 15.51 -6.19 -2.54
C TYR A 27 14.94 -7.09 -3.63
N GLY A 28 14.33 -8.22 -3.27
CA GLY A 28 13.65 -9.09 -4.23
C GLY A 28 12.46 -8.40 -4.89
N ILE A 29 11.64 -7.69 -4.11
CA ILE A 29 10.52 -6.91 -4.64
C ILE A 29 11.04 -5.76 -5.50
N LEU A 30 12.07 -5.03 -5.05
CA LEU A 30 12.67 -3.97 -5.86
C LEU A 30 13.20 -4.48 -7.19
N PHE A 31 13.89 -5.62 -7.19
CA PHE A 31 14.39 -6.26 -8.41
C PHE A 31 13.25 -6.63 -9.37
N VAL A 32 12.16 -7.21 -8.84
CA VAL A 32 10.97 -7.53 -9.64
C VAL A 32 10.29 -6.26 -10.14
N VAL A 33 10.18 -5.22 -9.32
CA VAL A 33 9.51 -3.96 -9.67
C VAL A 33 10.30 -3.15 -10.70
N ASP A 34 11.64 -3.20 -10.67
CA ASP A 34 12.51 -2.56 -11.66
C ASP A 34 12.22 -3.11 -13.07
N GLU A 35 12.06 -4.43 -13.19
CA GLU A 35 11.67 -5.10 -14.44
C GLU A 35 10.26 -4.65 -14.92
N TYR A 36 9.33 -4.38 -14.00
CA TYR A 36 7.98 -3.93 -14.33
C TYR A 36 7.90 -2.44 -14.70
N GLN A 37 8.85 -1.60 -14.26
CA GLN A 37 8.90 -0.17 -14.58
C GLN A 37 9.59 0.13 -15.91
N GLY A 38 10.21 -0.87 -16.56
CA GLY A 38 10.84 -0.73 -17.87
C GLY A 38 9.89 -0.56 -19.06
N ASP A 39 8.58 -0.74 -18.87
CA ASP A 39 7.57 -0.48 -19.90
C ASP A 39 6.97 0.90 -19.70
N GLU A 40 7.26 1.83 -20.64
CA GLU A 40 6.66 3.17 -20.83
C GLU A 40 5.14 3.12 -21.13
N ARG A 41 4.40 2.19 -20.53
CA ARG A 41 2.99 1.90 -20.88
C ARG A 41 1.98 2.87 -20.29
N PHE A 42 2.46 3.85 -19.52
CA PHE A 42 1.68 5.00 -19.08
C PHE A 42 2.24 6.30 -19.70
N GLU A 43 2.51 6.31 -21.00
CA GLU A 43 2.33 7.56 -21.73
C GLU A 43 0.89 8.04 -21.47
N GLU A 44 0.78 9.20 -20.84
CA GLU A 44 -0.49 9.82 -20.50
C GLU A 44 -1.30 9.98 -21.80
N PRO A 45 -2.50 9.38 -21.94
CA PRO A 45 -3.24 9.54 -23.17
C PRO A 45 -3.57 11.03 -23.34
N GLU A 46 -3.17 11.64 -24.46
CA GLU A 46 -3.55 13.01 -24.89
C GLU A 46 -5.08 13.18 -25.14
N GLY A 47 -5.90 12.26 -24.61
CA GLY A 47 -7.35 12.24 -24.73
C GLY A 47 -8.00 12.86 -23.51
N ASN A 48 -8.33 14.16 -23.63
CA ASN A 48 -9.20 14.96 -22.78
C ASN A 48 -10.01 14.12 -21.75
N ALA A 49 -9.47 13.93 -20.56
CA ALA A 49 -10.15 13.27 -19.46
C ALA A 49 -11.32 14.16 -19.02
N ILE A 50 -12.50 13.93 -19.59
CA ILE A 50 -13.73 14.53 -19.09
C ILE A 50 -13.90 14.01 -17.66
N LYS A 51 -13.70 14.90 -16.68
CA LYS A 51 -14.12 14.66 -15.30
C LYS A 51 -15.62 14.42 -15.32
N VAL A 52 -16.04 13.16 -15.23
CA VAL A 52 -17.45 12.75 -15.07
C VAL A 52 -17.88 12.92 -13.60
N PHE A 53 -17.49 14.02 -12.99
CA PHE A 53 -18.13 14.54 -11.79
C PHE A 53 -18.70 15.89 -12.19
N ASP A 54 -19.92 15.83 -12.71
CA ASP A 54 -20.75 17.01 -12.81
C ASP A 54 -20.92 17.53 -11.39
N GLN A 55 -20.36 18.71 -11.14
CA GLN A 55 -20.49 19.43 -9.89
C GLN A 55 -21.88 20.05 -9.91
N ASP A 56 -22.91 19.21 -9.77
CA ASP A 56 -24.26 19.68 -9.57
C ASP A 56 -24.41 20.06 -8.09
N SER A 57 -24.25 21.36 -7.87
CA SER A 57 -24.91 22.15 -6.82
C SER A 57 -24.91 21.59 -5.38
N GLY A 58 -23.98 22.08 -4.57
CA GLY A 58 -24.38 22.90 -3.42
C GLY A 58 -25.00 22.25 -2.17
N GLU A 59 -24.71 20.99 -1.84
CA GLU A 59 -24.99 20.47 -0.49
C GLU A 59 -23.77 19.73 0.07
N ASP A 60 -23.36 20.09 1.30
CA ASP A 60 -22.30 19.46 2.09
C ASP A 60 -22.72 18.02 2.47
N PHE A 61 -22.77 17.12 1.50
CA PHE A 61 -22.99 15.71 1.76
C PHE A 61 -21.82 15.18 2.58
N SER A 62 -22.09 14.91 3.85
CA SER A 62 -21.10 14.40 4.79
C SER A 62 -20.55 13.08 4.25
N PHE A 63 -19.25 12.85 4.34
CA PHE A 63 -18.60 11.60 3.91
C PHE A 63 -19.32 10.34 4.43
N ARG A 64 -19.96 10.46 5.59
CA ARG A 64 -20.78 9.43 6.22
C ARG A 64 -22.06 9.07 5.43
N GLU A 65 -22.71 10.06 4.81
CA GLU A 65 -23.93 9.84 4.02
C GLU A 65 -23.60 9.13 2.71
N ARG A 66 -22.46 9.44 2.10
CA ARG A 66 -21.95 8.73 0.92
C ARG A 66 -21.66 7.26 1.23
N LEU A 67 -21.02 6.97 2.37
CA LEU A 67 -20.78 5.60 2.82
C LEU A 67 -22.07 4.82 3.09
N MET A 68 -23.07 5.46 3.69
CA MET A 68 -24.37 4.85 3.96
C MET A 68 -25.11 4.51 2.66
N TYR A 69 -25.03 5.39 1.65
CA TYR A 69 -25.63 5.16 0.35
C TYR A 69 -25.00 3.97 -0.39
N LEU A 70 -23.66 3.86 -0.38
CA LEU A 70 -22.95 2.70 -0.94
C LEU A 70 -23.40 1.40 -0.26
N TRP A 71 -23.55 1.40 1.06
CA TRP A 71 -24.01 0.23 1.80
C TRP A 71 -25.43 -0.20 1.44
N ILE A 72 -26.33 0.76 1.21
CA ILE A 72 -27.74 0.50 0.91
C ILE A 72 -27.97 0.12 -0.56
N ARG A 73 -27.23 0.71 -1.49
CA ARG A 73 -27.42 0.50 -2.94
C ARG A 73 -26.44 -0.49 -3.58
N GLY A 74 -25.28 -0.72 -2.96
CA GLY A 74 -24.32 -1.74 -3.40
C GLY A 74 -23.69 -1.47 -4.77
N GLU A 75 -23.37 -0.23 -5.11
CA GLU A 75 -22.30 0.05 -6.08
C GLU A 75 -20.94 0.04 -5.39
#